data_AF-A0A9P0MFM6-F1
#
_entry.id   AF-A0A9P0MFM6-F1
#
_cell.length_a   1.000
_cell.length_b   1.000
_cell.length_c   1.000
_cell.angle_alpha   90.00
_cell.angle_beta   90.00
_cell.angle_gamma   90.00
#
_symmetry.space_group_name_H-M   'P 1'
#
loop_
_entity.id
_entity.type
_entity.pdbx_description
1 polymer ?
#
loop_
_entity_poly.entity_id
_entity_poly.type
_entity_poly.pdbx_seq_one_letter_code
_entity_poly.pdbx_strand_id
1 'polypeptide(L)'
;MGRGLGSTDDEIKSPNPTLIVSVLRQTRHAELAVSEVVSESGPLGFVAPEDQPVSQAEILGKSELYIKSGSDISLTCVVRETPEPPSFIYWYRGSNVINYSQRGGISVTTEKQTRTSRLLIARALPADSGNYTCAPSSSHAASVIVHVLNEHPAAMQHGNSSCSRVSGLALMQPLFAAVLAARLAVR
;
A
#
# COMPACT_ATOMS: atom_id res chain seq x y z
N MET A 1 14.10 -62.52 25.31
CA MET A 1 14.23 -61.48 24.26
C MET A 1 12.84 -60.85 24.09
N GLY A 2 12.62 -59.54 24.06
CA GLY A 2 13.51 -58.41 23.97
C GLY A 2 13.07 -57.25 24.87
N ARG A 3 14.02 -56.34 25.05
CA ARG A 3 13.94 -55.10 25.82
C ARG A 3 13.29 -54.02 24.96
N GLY A 4 12.50 -53.16 25.60
CA GLY A 4 12.15 -51.83 25.10
C GLY A 4 12.10 -50.89 26.29
N LEU A 5 13.25 -50.31 26.63
CA LEU A 5 13.41 -49.24 27.60
C LEU A 5 13.26 -47.90 26.89
N GLY A 6 12.69 -46.92 27.59
CA GLY A 6 12.80 -45.49 27.30
C GLY A 6 11.43 -44.82 27.27
N SER A 7 11.18 -43.72 27.96
CA SER A 7 11.95 -42.99 28.96
C SER A 7 10.93 -42.07 29.65
N THR A 8 11.12 -41.86 30.95
CA THR A 8 10.89 -40.62 31.72
C THR A 8 10.07 -39.51 31.06
N ASP A 9 9.00 -39.08 31.74
CA ASP A 9 8.90 -37.70 32.24
C ASP A 9 7.88 -37.65 33.39
N ASP A 10 8.42 -37.64 34.60
CA ASP A 10 7.80 -37.04 35.78
C ASP A 10 7.66 -35.53 35.52
N GLU A 11 6.44 -34.99 35.50
CA GLU A 11 6.26 -33.57 35.83
C GLU A 11 5.01 -33.33 36.68
N ILE A 12 5.23 -33.50 37.99
CA ILE A 12 4.87 -32.55 39.05
C ILE A 12 3.40 -32.10 39.11
N LYS A 13 2.70 -32.68 40.08
CA LYS A 13 1.53 -32.07 40.72
C LYS A 13 1.91 -30.68 41.25
N SER A 14 1.22 -29.64 40.80
CA SER A 14 1.03 -28.43 41.58
C SER A 14 -0.36 -27.85 41.36
N PRO A 15 -1.00 -27.35 42.45
CA PRO A 15 -2.43 -27.08 42.48
C PRO A 15 -2.73 -25.86 41.62
N ASN A 16 -3.82 -25.93 40.85
CA ASN A 16 -4.30 -24.78 40.08
C ASN A 16 -4.42 -23.57 41.02
N PRO A 17 -3.68 -22.46 40.80
CA PRO A 17 -3.73 -21.31 41.68
C PRO A 17 -5.10 -20.65 41.55
N THR A 18 -5.91 -20.72 42.60
CA THR A 18 -7.14 -19.94 42.73
C THR A 18 -6.79 -18.46 42.66
N LEU A 19 -7.09 -17.81 41.53
CA LEU A 19 -6.94 -16.37 41.40
C LEU A 19 -8.13 -15.67 42.05
N ILE A 20 -7.88 -15.00 43.17
CA ILE A 20 -8.87 -14.24 43.94
C ILE A 20 -8.76 -12.77 43.54
N VAL A 21 -9.66 -12.28 42.69
CA VAL A 21 -9.74 -10.85 42.36
C VAL A 21 -10.80 -10.20 43.25
N SER A 22 -10.39 -9.23 44.07
CA SER A 22 -11.26 -8.50 45.01
C SER A 22 -11.65 -7.14 44.43
N VAL A 23 -12.94 -6.91 44.14
CA VAL A 23 -13.46 -5.58 43.83
C VAL A 23 -14.15 -5.02 45.07
N LEU A 24 -13.57 -3.99 45.70
CA LEU A 24 -14.17 -3.29 46.84
C LEU A 24 -15.28 -2.35 46.33
N ARG A 25 -16.56 -2.71 46.52
CA ARG A 25 -17.64 -1.72 46.44
C ARG A 25 -17.77 -1.00 47.78
N GLN A 26 -17.44 0.28 47.80
CA GLN A 26 -17.69 1.16 48.95
C GLN A 26 -19.18 1.52 49.01
N THR A 27 -19.89 1.11 50.05
CA THR A 27 -21.15 1.76 50.45
C THR A 27 -21.04 2.32 51.85
N ARG A 28 -21.73 3.45 52.05
CA ARG A 28 -21.67 4.27 53.25
C ARG A 28 -22.29 3.49 54.42
N HIS A 29 -21.60 3.49 55.54
CA HIS A 29 -21.91 2.88 56.85
C HIS A 29 -21.41 1.43 57.04
N ALA A 30 -20.63 1.28 58.12
CA ALA A 30 -19.85 0.12 58.51
C ALA A 30 -20.71 -0.99 59.13
N GLU A 31 -20.62 -2.21 58.60
CA GLU A 31 -20.32 -3.47 59.31
C GLU A 31 -20.17 -4.61 58.26
N LEU A 32 -19.36 -5.62 58.55
CA LEU A 32 -18.75 -6.55 57.58
C LEU A 32 -19.76 -7.33 56.71
N ALA A 33 -19.52 -7.38 55.40
CA ALA A 33 -20.26 -8.26 54.48
C ALA A 33 -19.64 -9.67 54.48
N VAL A 34 -20.47 -10.69 54.74
CA VAL A 34 -20.15 -12.10 54.48
C VAL A 34 -20.34 -12.35 52.98
N SER A 35 -19.28 -12.74 52.28
CA SER A 35 -19.37 -13.11 50.85
C SER A 35 -20.00 -14.49 50.69
N GLU A 36 -21.18 -14.56 50.07
CA GLU A 36 -21.59 -15.75 49.33
C GLU A 36 -20.88 -15.73 47.96
N VAL A 37 -20.30 -16.86 47.60
CA VAL A 37 -19.51 -17.07 46.38
C VAL A 37 -20.46 -17.43 45.24
N VAL A 38 -20.50 -16.63 44.16
CA VAL A 38 -21.19 -17.04 42.93
C VAL A 38 -20.25 -17.90 42.10
N SER A 39 -20.53 -19.21 42.08
CA SER A 39 -19.91 -20.15 41.15
C SER A 39 -20.47 -19.93 39.75
N GLU A 40 -19.67 -19.44 38.81
CA GLU A 40 -20.04 -19.54 37.39
C GLU A 40 -19.59 -20.91 36.87
N SER A 41 -20.43 -21.92 37.09
CA SER A 41 -20.39 -23.17 36.34
C SER A 41 -21.57 -23.18 35.37
N GLY A 42 -21.37 -22.63 34.18
CA GLY A 42 -22.34 -22.76 33.08
C GLY A 42 -21.79 -23.65 31.98
N PRO A 43 -22.24 -24.91 31.83
CA PRO A 43 -22.13 -25.60 30.55
C PRO A 43 -23.27 -25.14 29.64
N LEU A 44 -22.92 -24.84 28.38
CA LEU A 44 -23.76 -24.41 27.25
C LEU A 44 -23.99 -22.89 27.10
N GLY A 45 -23.28 -22.27 26.16
CA GLY A 45 -23.88 -21.21 25.33
C GLY A 45 -23.31 -19.79 25.39
N PHE A 46 -22.05 -19.56 25.80
CA PHE A 46 -21.41 -18.28 25.46
C PHE A 46 -20.99 -18.31 23.98
N VAL A 47 -21.93 -18.00 23.09
CA VAL A 47 -21.60 -17.64 21.70
C VAL A 47 -20.81 -16.34 21.82
N ALA A 48 -19.50 -16.39 21.55
CA ALA A 48 -18.74 -15.17 21.31
C ALA A 48 -19.53 -14.33 20.29
N PRO A 49 -19.65 -12.99 20.45
CA PRO A 49 -20.38 -12.19 19.48
C PRO A 49 -19.87 -12.56 18.10
N GLU A 50 -20.75 -13.19 17.32
CA GLU A 50 -20.44 -13.69 15.99
C GLU A 50 -19.88 -12.51 15.22
N ASP A 51 -18.74 -12.69 14.56
CA ASP A 51 -18.10 -11.69 13.71
C ASP A 51 -19.06 -11.37 12.57
N GLN A 52 -20.04 -10.50 12.83
CA GLN A 52 -21.05 -10.14 11.86
C GLN A 52 -20.31 -9.48 10.70
N PRO A 53 -20.53 -9.94 9.45
CA PRO A 53 -19.82 -9.41 8.31
C PRO A 53 -20.08 -7.90 8.22
N VAL A 54 -19.04 -7.11 8.44
CA VAL A 54 -19.13 -5.65 8.43
C VAL A 54 -19.09 -5.22 6.97
N SER A 55 -20.21 -4.69 6.51
CA SER A 55 -20.32 -4.10 5.17
C SER A 55 -19.16 -3.14 4.87
N GLN A 56 -18.36 -3.48 3.86
CA GLN A 56 -17.17 -2.71 3.49
C GLN A 56 -17.02 -2.61 1.97
N ALA A 57 -16.49 -1.47 1.53
CA ALA A 57 -16.05 -1.24 0.16
C ALA A 57 -14.67 -1.85 -0.07
N GLU A 58 -14.41 -2.29 -1.30
CA GLU A 58 -13.11 -2.78 -1.74
C GLU A 58 -12.78 -2.14 -3.08
N ILE A 59 -11.60 -1.51 -3.18
CA ILE A 59 -11.07 -1.06 -4.46
C ILE A 59 -10.27 -2.21 -5.06
N LEU A 60 -10.70 -2.70 -6.22
CA LEU A 60 -10.08 -3.82 -6.90
C LEU A 60 -8.66 -3.46 -7.35
N GLY A 61 -7.74 -4.41 -7.17
CA GLY A 61 -6.34 -4.27 -7.55
C GLY A 61 -5.41 -4.24 -6.34
N LYS A 62 -4.31 -3.49 -6.45
CA LYS A 62 -3.33 -3.34 -5.38
C LYS A 62 -3.68 -2.11 -4.53
N SER A 63 -3.21 -2.08 -3.29
CA SER A 63 -3.32 -0.92 -2.39
C SER A 63 -2.53 0.30 -2.88
N GLU A 64 -1.58 0.10 -3.79
CA GLU A 64 -0.76 1.13 -4.40
C GLU A 64 -0.61 0.87 -5.92
N LEU A 65 -0.83 1.91 -6.71
CA LEU A 65 -0.82 1.86 -8.18
C LEU A 65 0.17 2.86 -8.75
N TYR A 66 0.92 2.45 -9.75
CA TYR A 66 1.89 3.27 -10.47
C TYR A 66 1.46 3.39 -11.92
N ILE A 67 1.19 4.61 -12.37
CA ILE A 67 0.59 4.92 -13.66
C ILE A 67 1.52 5.89 -14.38
N LYS A 68 1.71 5.71 -15.68
CA LYS A 68 2.52 6.64 -16.47
C LYS A 68 1.76 7.92 -16.76
N SER A 69 2.43 9.07 -16.71
CA SER A 69 1.86 10.35 -17.14
C SER A 69 1.30 10.23 -18.56
N GLY A 70 0.09 10.76 -18.77
CA GLY A 70 -0.67 10.66 -20.02
C GLY A 70 -1.51 9.39 -20.18
N SER A 71 -1.32 8.36 -19.33
CA SER A 71 -2.18 7.16 -19.30
C SER A 71 -3.47 7.42 -18.51
N ASP A 72 -4.41 6.48 -18.50
CA ASP A 72 -5.68 6.65 -17.80
C ASP A 72 -5.66 5.98 -16.41
N ILE A 73 -6.20 6.66 -15.39
CA ILE A 73 -6.48 6.06 -14.08
C ILE A 73 -7.86 5.44 -14.14
N SER A 74 -7.96 4.12 -13.90
CA SER A 74 -9.23 3.40 -13.85
C SER A 74 -9.34 2.63 -12.53
N LEU A 75 -10.11 3.16 -11.59
CA LEU A 75 -10.38 2.52 -10.30
C LEU A 75 -11.77 1.90 -10.30
N THR A 76 -11.89 0.71 -9.73
CA THR A 76 -13.17 0.01 -9.57
C THR A 76 -13.37 -0.29 -8.10
N CYS A 77 -14.45 0.20 -7.53
CA CYS A 77 -14.84 -0.03 -6.15
C CYS A 77 -16.10 -0.92 -6.11
N VAL A 78 -16.09 -1.96 -5.29
CA VAL A 78 -17.20 -2.90 -5.10
C VAL A 78 -17.57 -2.90 -3.62
N VAL A 79 -18.86 -2.83 -3.30
CA VAL A 79 -19.32 -2.91 -1.91
C VAL A 79 -19.78 -4.33 -1.60
N ARG A 80 -19.13 -4.95 -0.60
CA ARG A 80 -19.41 -6.33 -0.15
C ARG A 80 -20.23 -6.33 1.14
N GLU A 81 -20.84 -7.49 1.41
CA GLU A 81 -21.47 -7.79 2.69
C GLU A 81 -22.61 -6.82 3.05
N THR A 82 -23.36 -6.37 2.03
CA THR A 82 -24.49 -5.44 2.20
C THR A 82 -25.79 -6.13 1.81
N PRO A 83 -26.82 -6.20 2.68
CA PRO A 83 -28.13 -6.67 2.28
C PRO A 83 -28.76 -5.70 1.28
N GLU A 84 -28.66 -4.40 1.54
CA GLU A 84 -29.21 -3.34 0.69
C GLU A 84 -28.11 -2.63 -0.12
N PRO A 85 -28.33 -2.35 -1.41
CA PRO A 85 -27.37 -1.61 -2.22
C PRO A 85 -27.25 -0.16 -1.74
N PRO A 86 -26.04 0.45 -1.79
CA PRO A 86 -25.85 1.83 -1.38
C PRO A 86 -26.68 2.80 -2.25
N SER A 87 -27.13 3.90 -1.65
CA SER A 87 -27.88 4.94 -2.35
C SER A 87 -26.98 5.78 -3.26
N PHE A 88 -25.71 5.95 -2.85
CA PHE A 88 -24.67 6.61 -3.62
C PHE A 88 -23.29 6.07 -3.20
N ILE A 89 -22.31 6.23 -4.09
CA ILE A 89 -20.89 5.97 -3.82
C ILE A 89 -20.11 7.21 -4.25
N TYR A 90 -19.43 7.85 -3.31
CA TYR A 90 -18.60 9.01 -3.57
C TYR A 90 -17.14 8.62 -3.76
N TRP A 91 -16.46 9.35 -4.65
CA TRP A 91 -15.02 9.28 -4.82
C TRP A 91 -14.36 10.54 -4.28
N TYR A 92 -13.31 10.34 -3.49
CA TYR A 92 -12.49 11.39 -2.90
C TYR A 92 -11.05 11.26 -3.39
N ARG A 93 -10.38 12.40 -3.53
CA ARG A 93 -8.92 12.50 -3.68
C ARG A 93 -8.38 13.29 -2.50
N GLY A 94 -7.67 12.61 -1.60
CA GLY A 94 -7.34 13.13 -0.28
C GLY A 94 -8.62 13.40 0.52
N SER A 95 -8.80 14.64 0.97
CA SER A 95 -9.98 15.09 1.71
C SER A 95 -11.09 15.68 0.83
N ASN A 96 -10.88 15.81 -0.48
CA ASN A 96 -11.81 16.51 -1.37
C ASN A 96 -12.59 15.53 -2.22
N VAL A 97 -13.91 15.74 -2.35
CA VAL A 97 -14.73 15.04 -3.33
C VAL A 97 -14.18 15.33 -4.73
N ILE A 98 -14.03 14.31 -5.56
CA ILE A 98 -13.58 14.49 -6.94
C ILE A 98 -14.64 15.28 -7.70
N ASN A 99 -14.21 16.41 -8.25
CA ASN A 99 -15.08 17.22 -9.08
C ASN A 99 -15.01 16.75 -10.54
N TYR A 100 -16.13 16.22 -11.05
CA TYR A 100 -16.24 15.69 -12.40
C TYR A 100 -16.16 16.75 -13.50
N SER A 101 -16.35 18.04 -13.17
CA SER A 101 -16.30 19.15 -14.13
C SER A 101 -14.98 19.91 -14.13
N GLN A 102 -14.05 19.61 -13.22
CA GLN A 102 -12.77 20.33 -13.11
C GLN A 102 -11.96 20.29 -14.40
N ARG A 103 -12.01 19.16 -15.12
CA ARG A 103 -11.40 19.00 -16.44
C ARG A 103 -12.13 17.92 -17.23
N GLY A 104 -12.13 18.05 -18.55
CA GLY A 104 -12.63 16.99 -19.43
C GLY A 104 -11.84 15.70 -19.26
N GLY A 105 -12.55 14.57 -19.21
CA GLY A 105 -11.94 13.24 -19.08
C GLY A 105 -12.03 12.61 -17.68
N ILE A 106 -12.74 13.23 -16.74
CA ILE A 106 -13.13 12.58 -15.47
C ILE A 106 -14.54 12.04 -15.64
N SER A 107 -14.76 10.76 -15.35
CA SER A 107 -16.10 10.17 -15.30
C SER A 107 -16.23 9.20 -14.13
N VAL A 108 -17.43 9.18 -13.54
CA VAL A 108 -17.82 8.19 -12.53
C VAL A 108 -19.08 7.50 -13.01
N THR A 109 -19.04 6.18 -13.03
CA THR A 109 -20.17 5.33 -13.38
C THR A 109 -20.46 4.43 -12.20
N THR A 110 -21.66 4.56 -11.62
CA THR A 110 -22.09 3.73 -10.49
C THR A 110 -23.26 2.86 -10.92
N GLU A 111 -23.11 1.56 -10.73
CA GLU A 111 -24.11 0.55 -11.03
C GLU A 111 -24.67 -0.01 -9.72
N LYS A 112 -25.96 0.26 -9.47
CA LYS A 112 -26.62 -0.05 -8.20
C LYS A 112 -26.79 -1.55 -7.97
N GLN A 113 -27.08 -2.31 -9.03
CA GLN A 113 -27.32 -3.77 -8.94
C GLN A 113 -26.05 -4.52 -8.57
N THR A 114 -24.93 -4.18 -9.20
CA THR A 114 -23.62 -4.79 -8.93
C THR A 114 -22.88 -4.11 -7.78
N ARG A 115 -23.48 -3.07 -7.17
CA ARG A 115 -22.88 -2.28 -6.08
C ARG A 115 -21.47 -1.81 -6.41
N THR A 116 -21.26 -1.49 -7.69
CA THR A 116 -19.94 -1.21 -8.25
C THR A 116 -19.89 0.23 -8.73
N SER A 117 -18.82 0.94 -8.37
CA SER A 117 -18.53 2.28 -8.88
C SER A 117 -17.17 2.29 -9.58
N ARG A 118 -17.13 2.86 -10.78
CA ARG A 118 -15.93 2.99 -11.60
C ARG A 118 -15.58 4.45 -11.76
N LEU A 119 -14.37 4.83 -11.35
CA LEU A 119 -13.78 6.14 -11.57
C LEU A 119 -12.77 6.05 -12.70
N LEU A 120 -12.95 6.86 -13.73
CA LEU A 120 -12.01 7.02 -14.83
C LEU A 120 -11.49 8.46 -14.83
N ILE A 121 -10.17 8.61 -14.89
CA ILE A 121 -9.49 9.88 -15.08
C ILE A 121 -8.55 9.73 -16.26
N ALA A 122 -8.94 10.28 -17.40
CA ALA A 122 -8.16 10.23 -18.62
C ALA A 122 -6.95 11.17 -18.56
N ARG A 123 -5.87 10.80 -19.28
CA ARG A 123 -4.64 11.60 -19.41
C ARG A 123 -4.11 12.08 -18.05
N ALA A 124 -3.76 11.12 -17.20
CA ALA A 124 -3.26 11.35 -15.86
C ALA A 124 -2.04 12.27 -15.86
N LEU A 125 -2.07 13.28 -14.99
CA LEU A 125 -0.95 14.18 -14.74
C LEU A 125 -0.27 13.79 -13.42
N PRO A 126 1.02 14.14 -13.22
CA PRO A 126 1.69 13.96 -11.93
C PRO A 126 0.89 14.52 -10.74
N ALA A 127 0.16 15.62 -10.95
CA ALA A 127 -0.71 16.27 -9.97
C ALA A 127 -1.97 15.45 -9.60
N ASP A 128 -2.28 14.38 -10.34
CA ASP A 128 -3.35 13.45 -9.99
C ASP A 128 -2.93 12.37 -9.01
N SER A 129 -1.65 12.31 -8.67
CA SER A 129 -1.17 11.43 -7.62
C SER A 129 -1.85 11.77 -6.28
N GLY A 130 -2.15 10.74 -5.50
CA GLY A 130 -2.78 10.92 -4.19
C GLY A 130 -3.51 9.69 -3.70
N ASN A 131 -4.15 9.85 -2.54
CA ASN A 131 -5.03 8.85 -1.96
C ASN A 131 -6.43 8.98 -2.58
N TYR A 132 -6.88 7.94 -3.27
CA TYR A 132 -8.23 7.84 -3.80
C TYR A 132 -9.07 6.98 -2.87
N THR A 133 -10.18 7.53 -2.39
CA THR A 133 -11.08 6.84 -1.47
C THR A 133 -12.47 6.70 -2.08
N CYS A 134 -13.01 5.48 -2.12
CA CYS A 134 -14.42 5.25 -2.41
C CYS A 134 -15.21 5.11 -1.10
N ALA A 135 -16.25 5.92 -0.94
CA ALA A 135 -17.06 6.00 0.26
C ALA A 135 -18.55 5.81 -0.09
N PRO A 136 -19.08 4.59 0.09
CA PRO A 136 -20.51 4.32 -0.04
C PRO A 136 -21.33 4.90 1.12
N SER A 137 -22.62 5.09 0.91
CA SER A 137 -23.55 5.64 1.92
C SER A 137 -23.80 4.75 3.14
N SER A 138 -23.58 3.43 3.01
CA SER A 138 -24.03 2.42 3.96
C SER A 138 -22.96 1.42 4.37
N SER A 139 -21.69 1.67 4.04
CA SER A 139 -20.58 0.76 4.29
C SER A 139 -19.30 1.50 4.65
N HIS A 140 -18.32 0.75 5.16
CA HIS A 140 -16.98 1.28 5.37
C HIS A 140 -16.31 1.64 4.03
N ALA A 141 -15.53 2.71 4.03
CA ALA A 141 -14.81 3.18 2.84
C ALA A 141 -13.55 2.37 2.57
N ALA A 142 -13.06 2.42 1.32
CA ALA A 142 -11.76 1.87 0.94
C ALA A 142 -10.92 2.90 0.22
N SER A 143 -9.61 2.78 0.37
CA SER A 143 -8.62 3.72 -0.14
C SER A 143 -7.51 3.02 -0.90
N VAL A 144 -6.99 3.68 -1.92
CA VAL A 144 -5.84 3.24 -2.73
C VAL A 144 -4.93 4.43 -2.98
N ILE A 145 -3.62 4.20 -2.96
CA ILE A 145 -2.64 5.24 -3.32
C ILE A 145 -2.31 5.13 -4.80
N VAL A 146 -2.37 6.25 -5.52
CA VAL A 146 -2.01 6.32 -6.93
C VAL A 146 -0.81 7.26 -7.10
N HIS A 147 0.21 6.76 -7.80
CA HIS A 147 1.40 7.50 -8.19
C HIS A 147 1.45 7.64 -9.70
N VAL A 148 1.42 8.87 -10.20
CA VAL A 148 1.58 9.18 -11.62
C VAL A 148 3.02 9.56 -11.90
N LEU A 149 3.73 8.71 -12.64
CA LEU A 149 5.16 8.85 -12.93
C LEU A 149 5.37 9.65 -14.21
N ASN A 150 6.25 10.65 -14.15
CA ASN A 150 6.70 11.34 -15.35
C ASN A 150 7.87 10.56 -15.96
N GLU A 151 7.64 9.91 -17.09
CA GLU A 151 8.67 9.17 -17.82
C GLU A 151 9.71 10.16 -18.34
N HIS A 152 10.91 10.14 -17.77
CA HIS A 152 12.10 10.52 -18.52
C HIS A 152 12.73 9.19 -18.96
N PRO A 153 12.98 8.93 -20.25
CA PRO A 153 13.79 7.78 -20.62
C PRO A 153 15.10 7.93 -19.86
N ALA A 154 15.38 6.97 -18.97
CA ALA A 154 16.66 6.91 -18.30
C ALA A 154 17.72 7.00 -19.40
N ALA A 155 18.53 8.06 -19.37
CA ALA A 155 19.69 8.13 -20.22
C ALA A 155 20.55 6.94 -19.79
N MET A 156 20.49 5.85 -20.55
CA MET A 156 21.44 4.78 -20.44
C MET A 156 22.80 5.36 -20.81
N GLN A 157 23.48 5.96 -19.84
CA GLN A 157 24.87 6.32 -19.94
C GLN A 157 25.68 5.03 -19.87
N HIS A 158 25.65 4.25 -20.94
CA HIS A 158 26.75 3.33 -21.20
C HIS A 158 27.98 4.22 -21.38
N GLY A 159 28.94 4.06 -20.48
CA GLY A 159 30.13 4.88 -20.39
C GLY A 159 30.74 5.11 -21.77
N ASN A 160 30.74 6.39 -22.17
CA ASN A 160 31.46 6.85 -23.33
C ASN A 160 32.94 6.57 -23.10
N SER A 161 33.42 5.43 -23.62
CA SER A 161 34.84 5.17 -23.82
C SER A 161 35.33 6.04 -24.97
N SER A 162 35.24 7.37 -24.83
CA SER A 162 36.02 8.29 -25.65
C SER A 162 37.42 8.32 -25.06
N CYS A 163 38.20 7.29 -25.38
CA CYS A 163 39.63 7.48 -25.54
C CYS A 163 39.78 8.55 -26.63
N SER A 164 40.20 9.74 -26.23
CA SER A 164 40.63 10.81 -27.10
C SER A 164 41.81 10.32 -27.94
N ARG A 165 41.54 9.58 -29.02
CA ARG A 165 42.46 9.53 -30.15
C ARG A 165 42.24 10.83 -30.89
N VAL A 166 43.10 11.78 -30.58
CA VAL A 166 43.31 12.97 -31.39
C VAL A 166 43.80 12.50 -32.77
N SER A 167 42.87 12.09 -33.64
CA SER A 167 43.14 11.87 -35.07
C SER A 167 43.07 13.21 -35.78
N GLY A 168 44.00 14.10 -35.40
CA GLY A 168 44.35 15.31 -36.10
C GLY A 168 45.64 15.10 -36.87
N LEU A 169 45.61 14.30 -37.95
CA LEU A 169 46.64 14.33 -39.00
C LEU A 169 46.05 15.08 -40.19
N ALA A 170 45.88 16.39 -39.97
CA ALA A 170 45.70 17.34 -41.04
C ALA A 170 47.01 17.41 -41.85
N LEU A 171 46.87 17.15 -43.15
CA LEU A 171 47.58 17.78 -44.25
C LEU A 171 49.10 17.96 -44.10
N MET A 172 49.83 17.13 -44.87
CA MET A 172 51.10 17.47 -45.51
C MET A 172 51.25 18.99 -45.75
N GLN A 173 52.09 19.66 -44.97
CA GLN A 173 52.72 20.92 -45.36
C GLN A 173 54.24 20.76 -45.28
N PRO A 174 54.96 20.82 -46.43
CA PRO A 174 56.39 20.63 -46.49
C PRO A 174 57.10 21.96 -46.21
N LEU A 175 57.68 22.10 -45.01
CA LEU A 175 58.59 23.21 -44.70
C LEU A 175 59.94 22.73 -44.15
N PHE A 176 60.23 21.43 -44.28
CA PHE A 176 61.57 20.88 -44.02
C PHE A 176 62.57 21.09 -45.18
N ALA A 177 62.11 21.56 -46.35
CA ALA A 177 63.01 21.88 -47.47
C ALA A 177 63.82 23.17 -47.26
N ALA A 178 63.40 24.09 -46.39
CA ALA A 178 64.11 25.34 -46.15
C ALA A 178 65.29 25.20 -45.15
N VAL A 179 65.29 24.19 -44.28
CA VAL A 179 66.38 23.99 -43.31
C VAL A 179 67.56 23.24 -43.93
N LEU A 180 67.34 22.44 -44.98
CA LEU A 180 68.43 21.75 -45.67
C LEU A 180 69.19 22.66 -46.64
N ALA A 181 68.55 23.69 -47.22
CA ALA A 181 69.23 24.67 -48.07
C ALA A 181 70.18 25.59 -47.27
N ALA A 182 69.87 25.87 -45.99
CA ALA A 182 70.74 26.67 -45.12
C ALA A 182 71.97 25.89 -44.59
N ARG A 183 72.00 24.56 -44.74
CA ARG A 183 73.13 23.71 -44.30
C ARG A 183 74.19 23.49 -45.39
N LEU A 184 73.97 23.90 -46.64
CA LEU A 184 74.97 23.87 -47.71
C LEU A 184 75.66 25.21 -47.99
N ALA A 185 75.29 26.29 -47.32
CA ALA A 185 75.95 27.60 -47.45
C ALA A 185 76.96 27.91 -46.33
N VAL A 186 77.14 26.99 -45.37
CA VAL A 186 78.16 27.07 -44.32
C VAL A 186 78.82 25.70 -44.11
N ARG A 187 79.44 25.17 -45.17
CA ARG A 187 80.58 24.25 -45.10
C ARG A 187 81.28 24.22 -46.46
#